data_AF-A0A844XB19-F1
#
_entry.id   AF-A0A844XB19-F1
#
_cell.length_a   1.000
_cell.length_b   1.000
_cell.length_c   1.000
_cell.angle_alpha   90.00
_cell.angle_beta   90.00
_cell.angle_gamma   90.00
#
_symmetry.space_group_name_H-M   'P 1'
#
loop_
_entity.id
_entity.type
_entity.pdbx_description
1 polymer ?
#
loop_
_entity_poly.entity_id
_entity_poly.type
_entity_poly.pdbx_seq_one_letter_code
_entity_poly.pdbx_strand_id
1 'polypeptide(L)'
;MGLKRKTVWRWRIVALLLLAAIVAGGYGWWRAISWQPLRAEYPMQGAMVSAGDGAVDFNALRATGADFVYLEASEGARGRDPQFARNLAAVTDAGVPHGVVHAYDPCIPAQRQAANFVTIVPRDASLLPPAIALEKLASTCGDPIVEAGLESELTTFINQVEGHAGQSVVLKISPAFEAEHGLAIRIERNLWLDRDFMQPDYAGRPWTLWTATTHFRGEGSDGPLRWVVVQP
;
A
#
# COMPACT_ATOMS: atom_id res chain seq x y z
N MET A 1 41.20 -24.46 -45.66
CA MET A 1 40.03 -23.54 -45.80
C MET A 1 38.90 -23.75 -44.77
N GLY A 2 39.13 -24.35 -43.58
CA GLY A 2 38.04 -24.78 -42.66
C GLY A 2 37.86 -24.01 -41.33
N LEU A 3 38.73 -23.05 -40.99
CA LEU A 3 38.73 -22.42 -39.66
C LEU A 3 37.71 -21.27 -39.50
N LYS A 4 37.42 -20.50 -40.57
CA LYS A 4 36.47 -19.37 -40.51
C LYS A 4 35.03 -19.79 -40.17
N ARG A 5 34.60 -20.97 -40.62
CA ARG A 5 33.21 -21.45 -40.50
C ARG A 5 32.86 -21.88 -39.06
N LYS A 6 33.81 -22.44 -38.30
CA LYS A 6 33.65 -22.80 -36.88
C LYS A 6 33.53 -21.57 -35.98
N THR A 7 34.30 -20.51 -36.26
CA THR A 7 34.25 -19.27 -35.47
C THR A 7 32.91 -18.56 -35.65
N VAL A 8 32.40 -18.43 -36.88
CA VAL A 8 31.08 -17.83 -37.16
C VAL A 8 29.94 -18.63 -36.50
N TRP A 9 30.03 -19.97 -36.48
CA TRP A 9 29.04 -20.81 -35.79
C TRP A 9 29.05 -20.62 -34.27
N ARG A 10 30.24 -20.52 -33.66
CA ARG A 10 30.37 -20.23 -32.22
C ARG A 10 29.77 -18.86 -31.85
N TRP A 11 30.03 -17.83 -32.65
CA TRP A 11 29.43 -16.50 -32.44
C TRP A 11 27.91 -16.50 -32.61
N ARG A 12 27.36 -17.32 -33.51
CA ARG A 12 25.90 -17.50 -33.64
C ARG A 12 25.28 -18.18 -32.40
N ILE A 13 25.93 -19.19 -31.84
CA ILE A 13 25.48 -19.82 -30.59
C ILE A 13 25.53 -18.82 -29.44
N VAL A 14 26.64 -18.09 -29.29
CA VAL A 14 26.77 -17.07 -28.24
C VAL A 14 25.69 -16.00 -28.39
N ALA A 15 25.46 -15.51 -29.62
CA ALA A 15 24.39 -14.54 -29.88
C ALA A 15 22.99 -15.07 -29.56
N LEU A 16 22.71 -16.34 -29.87
CA LEU A 16 21.43 -16.98 -29.51
C LEU A 16 21.26 -17.14 -28.00
N LEU A 17 22.32 -17.53 -27.28
CA LEU A 17 22.28 -17.64 -25.82
C LEU A 17 22.09 -16.27 -25.16
N LEU A 18 22.77 -15.24 -25.66
CA LEU A 18 22.58 -13.87 -25.20
C LEU A 18 21.16 -13.37 -25.47
N LEU A 19 20.61 -13.63 -26.66
CA LEU A 19 19.23 -13.30 -26.99
C LEU A 19 18.24 -14.01 -26.06
N ALA A 20 18.44 -15.31 -25.83
CA ALA A 20 17.60 -16.09 -24.92
C ALA A 20 17.66 -15.55 -23.48
N ALA A 21 18.85 -15.15 -23.01
CA ALA A 21 19.01 -14.53 -21.69
C ALA A 21 18.29 -13.17 -21.59
N ILE A 22 18.35 -12.34 -22.64
CA ILE A 22 17.63 -11.06 -22.69
C ILE A 22 16.11 -11.29 -22.66
N VAL A 23 15.62 -12.23 -23.47
CA VAL A 23 14.18 -12.57 -23.51
C VAL A 23 13.72 -13.13 -22.17
N ALA A 24 14.48 -14.04 -21.55
CA ALA A 24 14.16 -14.60 -20.24
C ALA A 24 14.18 -13.52 -19.14
N GLY A 25 15.17 -12.61 -19.18
CA GLY A 25 15.24 -11.47 -18.26
C GLY A 25 14.07 -10.51 -18.42
N GLY A 26 13.71 -10.16 -19.66
CA GLY A 26 12.55 -9.31 -19.96
C GLY A 26 11.23 -9.95 -19.53
N TYR A 27 11.05 -11.25 -19.78
CA TYR A 27 9.87 -11.99 -19.35
C TYR A 27 9.78 -12.08 -17.82
N GLY A 28 10.90 -12.35 -17.13
CA GLY A 28 10.97 -12.38 -15.68
C GLY A 28 10.62 -11.03 -15.05
N TRP A 29 11.18 -9.94 -15.60
CA TRP A 29 10.84 -8.58 -15.20
C TRP A 29 9.36 -8.27 -15.39
N TRP A 30 8.82 -8.56 -16.59
CA TRP A 30 7.39 -8.36 -16.89
C TRP A 30 6.49 -9.14 -15.94
N ARG A 31 6.83 -10.40 -15.64
CA ARG A 31 6.12 -11.23 -14.67
C ARG A 31 6.17 -10.63 -13.26
N ALA A 32 7.28 -10.04 -12.84
CA ALA A 32 7.40 -9.43 -11.52
C ALA A 32 6.54 -8.16 -11.39
N ILE A 33 6.56 -7.28 -12.40
CA ILE A 33 5.78 -6.03 -12.38
C ILE A 33 4.28 -6.25 -12.63
N SER A 34 3.88 -7.36 -13.25
CA SER A 34 2.48 -7.68 -13.53
C SER A 34 1.91 -8.72 -12.55
N TRP A 35 2.68 -9.06 -11.51
CA TRP A 35 2.26 -10.07 -10.55
C TRP A 35 1.14 -9.54 -9.65
N GLN A 36 0.11 -10.35 -9.47
CA GLN A 36 -0.97 -10.15 -8.51
C GLN A 36 -1.41 -11.52 -7.97
N PRO A 37 -1.93 -11.58 -6.73
CA PRO A 37 -2.49 -12.82 -6.19
C PRO A 37 -3.64 -13.35 -7.05
N LEU A 38 -3.81 -14.67 -7.06
CA LEU A 38 -4.89 -15.30 -7.83
C LEU A 38 -6.25 -14.89 -7.26
N ARG A 39 -7.17 -14.44 -8.12
CA ARG A 39 -8.53 -14.09 -7.71
C ARG A 39 -9.34 -15.24 -7.14
N ALA A 40 -8.99 -16.48 -7.49
CA ALA A 40 -9.60 -17.67 -6.90
C ALA A 40 -9.28 -17.80 -5.40
N GLU A 41 -8.13 -17.28 -4.95
CA GLU A 41 -7.71 -17.27 -3.55
C GLU A 41 -8.10 -15.95 -2.85
N TYR A 42 -8.00 -14.85 -3.59
CA TYR A 42 -8.29 -13.49 -3.12
C TYR A 42 -9.29 -12.81 -4.04
N PRO A 43 -10.60 -13.02 -3.84
CA PRO A 43 -11.63 -12.53 -4.77
C PRO A 43 -11.70 -11.01 -4.86
N MET A 44 -11.51 -10.32 -3.72
CA MET A 44 -11.51 -8.86 -3.63
C MET A 44 -10.08 -8.34 -3.66
N GLN A 45 -9.76 -7.55 -4.68
CA GLN A 45 -8.45 -6.93 -4.87
C GLN A 45 -8.60 -5.45 -5.20
N GLY A 46 -7.58 -4.66 -4.94
CA GLY A 46 -7.62 -3.23 -5.10
C GLY A 46 -6.22 -2.62 -5.11
N ALA A 47 -6.16 -1.30 -5.04
CA ALA A 47 -4.90 -0.58 -4.99
C ALA A 47 -4.85 0.45 -3.88
N MET A 48 -3.65 0.77 -3.39
CA MET A 48 -3.38 1.95 -2.59
C MET A 48 -2.64 2.97 -3.45
N VAL A 49 -3.15 4.20 -3.47
CA VAL A 49 -2.65 5.30 -4.32
C VAL A 49 -2.30 6.51 -3.45
N SER A 50 -1.14 7.09 -3.70
CA SER A 50 -0.72 8.40 -3.19
C SER A 50 -0.14 9.26 -4.32
N ALA A 51 0.27 10.48 -3.99
CA ALA A 51 0.90 11.41 -4.92
C ALA A 51 2.20 10.86 -5.51
N GLY A 52 2.90 9.98 -4.79
CA GLY A 52 4.12 9.33 -5.26
C GLY A 52 3.91 8.38 -6.45
N ASP A 53 2.68 7.90 -6.63
CA ASP A 53 2.34 6.92 -7.67
C ASP A 53 2.05 7.57 -9.05
N GLY A 54 1.91 8.90 -9.09
CA GLY A 54 1.70 9.67 -10.32
C GLY A 54 0.23 9.91 -10.68
N ALA A 55 -0.06 10.03 -11.97
CA ALA A 55 -1.44 10.10 -12.45
C ALA A 55 -2.03 8.69 -12.52
N VAL A 56 -3.28 8.55 -12.04
CA VAL A 56 -4.00 7.28 -12.02
C VAL A 56 -5.37 7.47 -12.67
N ASP A 57 -5.69 6.62 -13.64
CA ASP A 57 -7.01 6.48 -14.26
C ASP A 57 -7.77 5.36 -13.55
N PHE A 58 -8.72 5.74 -12.71
CA PHE A 58 -9.52 4.81 -11.93
C PHE A 58 -10.51 4.00 -12.77
N ASN A 59 -10.90 4.46 -13.97
CA ASN A 59 -11.72 3.66 -14.88
C ASN A 59 -10.91 2.51 -15.47
N ALA A 60 -9.68 2.79 -15.91
CA ALA A 60 -8.75 1.76 -16.37
C ALA A 60 -8.37 0.79 -15.24
N LEU A 61 -8.15 1.30 -14.03
CA LEU A 61 -7.85 0.48 -12.86
C LEU A 61 -9.01 -0.48 -12.51
N ARG A 62 -10.26 0.02 -12.56
CA ARG A 62 -11.45 -0.81 -12.40
C ARG A 62 -11.57 -1.87 -13.49
N ALA A 63 -11.36 -1.48 -14.76
CA ALA A 63 -11.45 -2.39 -15.90
C ALA A 63 -10.39 -3.51 -15.86
N THR A 64 -9.22 -3.21 -15.29
CA THR A 64 -8.14 -4.19 -15.09
C THR A 64 -8.30 -5.02 -13.82
N GLY A 65 -9.29 -4.68 -12.98
CA GLY A 65 -9.72 -5.53 -11.87
C GLY A 65 -9.53 -4.97 -10.47
N ALA A 66 -9.37 -3.66 -10.27
CA ALA A 66 -9.49 -3.11 -8.93
C ALA A 66 -10.96 -3.04 -8.51
N ASP A 67 -11.32 -3.79 -7.47
CA ASP A 67 -12.63 -3.79 -6.82
C ASP A 67 -12.77 -2.63 -5.81
N PHE A 68 -11.64 -2.14 -5.29
CA PHE A 68 -11.58 -0.99 -4.39
C PHE A 68 -10.26 -0.21 -4.50
N VAL A 69 -10.23 0.99 -3.93
CA VAL A 69 -9.02 1.84 -3.86
C VAL A 69 -8.88 2.50 -2.49
N TYR A 70 -7.68 2.51 -1.93
CA TYR A 70 -7.33 3.36 -0.78
C TYR A 70 -6.50 4.55 -1.22
N LEU A 71 -6.90 5.75 -0.81
CA LEU A 71 -6.20 7.00 -1.12
C LEU A 71 -5.45 7.52 0.09
N GLU A 72 -4.16 7.77 -0.04
CA GLU A 72 -3.44 8.53 0.98
C GLU A 72 -4.00 9.96 1.06
N ALA A 73 -4.38 10.38 2.26
CA ALA A 73 -5.06 11.66 2.47
C ALA A 73 -4.18 12.66 3.23
N SER A 74 -3.59 12.21 4.33
CA SER A 74 -2.94 13.08 5.30
C SER A 74 -1.84 12.37 6.06
N GLU A 75 -0.88 13.15 6.56
CA GLU A 75 0.27 12.69 7.33
C GLU A 75 0.50 13.63 8.51
N GLY A 76 0.58 13.08 9.72
CA GLY A 76 0.90 13.87 10.90
C GLY A 76 -0.04 15.08 11.12
N ALA A 77 0.49 16.18 11.65
CA ALA A 77 -0.31 17.36 12.02
C ALA A 77 -0.72 18.27 10.86
N ARG A 78 -0.02 18.23 9.72
CA ARG A 78 -0.23 19.18 8.60
C ARG A 78 0.02 18.60 7.22
N GLY A 79 0.58 17.38 7.14
CA GLY A 79 0.86 16.73 5.88
C GLY A 79 -0.46 16.41 5.18
N ARG A 80 -0.49 16.69 3.88
CA ARG A 80 -1.63 16.43 3.01
C ARG A 80 -1.08 15.89 1.71
N ASP A 81 -1.65 14.79 1.25
CA ASP A 81 -1.34 14.30 -0.08
C ASP A 81 -1.84 15.33 -1.12
N PRO A 82 -0.94 15.88 -1.97
CA PRO A 82 -1.30 16.95 -2.89
C PRO A 82 -2.26 16.49 -4.00
N GLN A 83 -2.34 15.19 -4.27
CA GLN A 83 -3.26 14.60 -5.25
C GLN A 83 -4.57 14.13 -4.63
N PHE A 84 -4.70 14.10 -3.31
CA PHE A 84 -5.88 13.55 -2.62
C PHE A 84 -7.21 14.08 -3.17
N ALA A 85 -7.38 15.41 -3.27
CA ALA A 85 -8.65 15.98 -3.73
C ALA A 85 -8.99 15.59 -5.17
N ARG A 86 -7.99 15.58 -6.06
CA ARG A 86 -8.15 15.14 -7.44
C ARG A 86 -8.49 13.65 -7.51
N ASN A 87 -7.75 12.83 -6.77
CA ASN A 87 -7.94 11.38 -6.75
C ASN A 87 -9.29 11.00 -6.15
N LEU A 88 -9.72 11.68 -5.08
CA LEU A 88 -11.03 11.47 -4.45
C LEU A 88 -12.17 11.76 -5.42
N ALA A 89 -12.11 12.88 -6.15
CA ALA A 89 -13.10 13.20 -7.17
C ALA A 89 -13.10 12.14 -8.29
N ALA A 90 -11.92 11.80 -8.82
CA ALA A 90 -11.80 10.88 -9.95
C ALA A 90 -12.22 9.43 -9.60
N VAL A 91 -11.90 8.94 -8.39
CA VAL A 91 -12.32 7.60 -7.95
C VAL A 91 -13.82 7.53 -7.68
N THR A 92 -14.40 8.63 -7.17
CA THR A 92 -15.84 8.78 -6.97
C THR A 92 -16.57 8.76 -8.31
N ASP A 93 -16.11 9.53 -9.30
CA ASP A 93 -16.68 9.59 -10.64
C ASP A 93 -16.60 8.23 -11.38
N ALA A 94 -15.52 7.46 -11.15
CA ALA A 94 -15.38 6.10 -11.67
C ALA A 94 -16.26 5.06 -10.93
N GLY A 95 -16.96 5.48 -9.86
CA GLY A 95 -17.84 4.63 -9.06
C GLY A 95 -17.11 3.48 -8.38
N VAL A 96 -15.80 3.62 -8.10
CA VAL A 96 -14.99 2.60 -7.45
C VAL A 96 -15.09 2.77 -5.93
N PRO A 97 -15.47 1.73 -5.15
CA PRO A 97 -15.45 1.77 -3.70
C PRO A 97 -14.08 2.23 -3.19
N HIS A 98 -14.04 3.18 -2.27
CA HIS A 98 -12.77 3.74 -1.85
C HIS A 98 -12.71 4.12 -0.37
N GLY A 99 -11.51 3.99 0.18
CA GLY A 99 -11.17 4.38 1.54
C GLY A 99 -10.02 5.39 1.55
N VAL A 100 -9.66 5.84 2.74
CA VAL A 100 -8.57 6.80 2.93
C VAL A 100 -7.52 6.26 3.89
N VAL A 101 -6.29 6.73 3.74
CA VAL A 101 -5.15 6.38 4.61
C VAL A 101 -4.60 7.64 5.26
N HIS A 102 -4.39 7.59 6.58
CA HIS A 102 -3.62 8.58 7.32
C HIS A 102 -2.26 7.98 7.71
N ALA A 103 -1.16 8.62 7.33
CA ALA A 103 0.17 8.26 7.79
C ALA A 103 0.41 8.84 9.19
N TYR A 104 0.47 7.96 10.19
CA TYR A 104 0.63 8.33 11.59
C TYR A 104 2.08 8.69 11.90
N ASP A 105 2.28 9.83 12.56
CA ASP A 105 3.57 10.25 13.08
C ASP A 105 3.58 10.12 14.61
N PRO A 106 4.31 9.16 15.21
CA PRO A 106 4.35 9.00 16.66
C PRO A 106 4.93 10.22 17.39
N CYS A 107 5.67 11.09 16.69
CA CYS A 107 6.28 12.27 17.30
C CYS A 107 5.29 13.45 17.43
N ILE A 108 4.04 13.27 17.00
CA ILE A 108 3.02 14.31 16.98
C ILE A 108 1.84 13.90 17.87
N PRO A 109 1.34 14.80 18.75
CA PRO A 109 0.18 14.51 19.58
C PRO A 109 -1.05 14.09 18.79
N ALA A 110 -1.79 13.10 19.29
CA ALA A 110 -2.98 12.53 18.64
C ALA A 110 -3.98 13.59 18.17
N GLN A 111 -4.27 14.59 19.02
CA GLN A 111 -5.27 15.63 18.73
C GLN A 111 -4.88 16.46 17.50
N ARG A 112 -3.58 16.70 17.27
CA ARG A 112 -3.10 17.49 16.12
C ARG A 112 -3.23 16.70 14.83
N GLN A 113 -2.96 15.40 14.87
CA GLN A 113 -3.10 14.51 13.72
C GLN A 113 -4.57 14.30 13.37
N ALA A 114 -5.42 14.08 14.38
CA ALA A 114 -6.86 13.96 14.18
C ALA A 114 -7.46 15.24 13.59
N ALA A 115 -7.06 16.41 14.09
CA ALA A 115 -7.49 17.69 13.52
C ALA A 115 -7.13 17.81 12.02
N ASN A 116 -5.96 17.31 11.62
CA ASN A 116 -5.56 17.25 10.21
C ASN A 116 -6.46 16.31 9.40
N PHE A 117 -6.67 15.08 9.90
CA PHE A 117 -7.51 14.07 9.27
C PHE A 117 -8.94 14.59 9.04
N VAL A 118 -9.60 15.10 10.07
CA VAL A 118 -11.00 15.57 9.98
C VAL A 118 -11.17 16.80 9.10
N THR A 119 -10.10 17.58 8.88
CA THR A 119 -10.10 18.74 8.00
C THR A 119 -9.99 18.32 6.53
N ILE A 120 -9.24 17.26 6.24
CA ILE A 120 -8.95 16.80 4.88
C ILE A 120 -10.01 15.81 4.39
N VAL A 121 -10.44 14.88 5.26
CA VAL A 121 -11.31 13.77 4.89
C VAL A 121 -12.77 14.15 5.15
N PRO A 122 -13.64 14.17 4.12
CA PRO A 122 -15.05 14.47 4.30
C PRO A 122 -15.75 13.38 5.13
N ARG A 123 -16.82 13.76 5.84
CA ARG A 123 -17.70 12.78 6.47
C ARG A 123 -18.60 12.18 5.40
N ASP A 124 -18.31 10.95 5.02
CA ASP A 124 -19.07 10.21 4.02
C ASP A 124 -19.16 8.75 4.44
N ALA A 125 -20.39 8.29 4.71
CA ALA A 125 -20.66 6.92 5.16
C ALA A 125 -20.50 5.87 4.04
N SER A 126 -20.35 6.30 2.79
CA SER A 126 -20.07 5.42 1.65
C SER A 126 -18.57 5.07 1.52
N LEU A 127 -17.70 5.79 2.22
CA LEU A 127 -16.28 5.46 2.28
C LEU A 127 -16.07 4.11 2.96
N LEU A 128 -15.05 3.39 2.50
CA LEU A 128 -14.53 2.23 3.19
C LEU A 128 -13.89 2.65 4.52
N PRO A 129 -13.78 1.71 5.50
CA PRO A 129 -13.12 1.97 6.76
C PRO A 129 -11.77 2.66 6.59
N PRO A 130 -11.54 3.81 7.26
CA PRO A 130 -10.28 4.53 7.14
C PRO A 130 -9.14 3.67 7.68
N ALA A 131 -8.00 3.75 7.03
CA ALA A 131 -6.78 3.07 7.45
C ALA A 131 -5.80 4.04 8.10
N ILE A 132 -5.10 3.59 9.12
CA ILE A 132 -4.02 4.31 9.80
C ILE A 132 -2.72 3.57 9.50
N ALA A 133 -1.80 4.21 8.78
CA ALA A 133 -0.50 3.64 8.45
C ALA A 133 0.52 3.91 9.56
N LEU A 134 1.08 2.83 10.11
CA LEU A 134 2.08 2.78 11.16
C LEU A 134 3.42 2.34 10.54
N GLU A 135 4.14 3.34 10.01
CA GLU A 135 5.43 3.12 9.33
C GLU A 135 6.58 3.82 10.06
N LYS A 136 6.36 5.04 10.57
CA LYS A 136 7.37 5.78 11.31
C LYS A 136 7.51 5.24 12.74
N LEU A 137 8.74 4.91 13.13
CA LEU A 137 9.05 4.32 14.44
C LEU A 137 9.07 5.37 15.54
N ALA A 138 8.50 5.07 16.71
CA ALA A 138 8.51 6.01 17.83
C ALA A 138 9.92 6.29 18.37
N SER A 139 10.84 5.32 18.25
CA SER A 139 12.26 5.52 18.56
C SER A 139 12.91 6.66 17.75
N THR A 140 12.41 6.96 16.53
CA THR A 140 12.91 8.06 15.70
C THR A 140 12.57 9.44 16.25
N CYS A 141 11.66 9.54 17.21
CA CYS A 141 11.32 10.80 17.87
C CYS A 141 12.41 11.27 18.84
N GLY A 142 13.25 10.34 19.34
CA GLY A 142 14.32 10.64 20.27
C GLY A 142 13.87 11.01 21.70
N ASP A 143 12.59 10.80 22.02
CA ASP A 143 12.00 11.04 23.34
C ASP A 143 11.42 9.74 23.92
N PRO A 144 12.02 9.19 24.99
CA PRO A 144 11.52 7.97 25.64
C PRO A 144 10.09 8.08 26.16
N ILE A 145 9.62 9.29 26.49
CA ILE A 145 8.24 9.51 26.95
C ILE A 145 7.26 9.26 25.81
N VAL A 146 7.61 9.69 24.59
CA VAL A 146 6.79 9.47 23.39
C VAL A 146 6.71 7.98 23.07
N GLU A 147 7.84 7.28 23.12
CA GLU A 147 7.89 5.84 22.87
C GLU A 147 7.07 5.05 23.90
N ALA A 148 7.24 5.36 25.20
CA ALA A 148 6.45 4.72 26.26
C ALA A 148 4.95 5.05 26.18
N GLY A 149 4.59 6.21 25.63
CA GLY A 149 3.22 6.69 25.48
C GLY A 149 2.52 6.26 24.18
N LEU A 150 3.22 5.56 23.27
CA LEU A 150 2.76 5.30 21.90
C LEU A 150 1.37 4.66 21.84
N GLU A 151 1.13 3.60 22.62
CA GLU A 151 -0.15 2.88 22.61
C GLU A 151 -1.32 3.77 23.05
N SER A 152 -1.10 4.60 24.07
CA SER A 152 -2.10 5.53 24.60
C SER A 152 -2.42 6.66 23.62
N GLU A 153 -1.40 7.27 23.02
CA GLU A 153 -1.57 8.32 22.01
C GLU A 153 -2.24 7.75 20.75
N LEU A 154 -1.80 6.59 20.27
CA LEU A 154 -2.40 5.93 19.11
C LEU A 154 -3.88 5.57 19.38
N THR A 155 -4.20 5.03 20.56
CA THR A 155 -5.59 4.73 20.94
C THR A 155 -6.46 6.00 20.96
N THR A 156 -5.90 7.11 21.45
CA THR A 156 -6.59 8.41 21.43
C THR A 156 -6.86 8.87 20.00
N PHE A 157 -5.87 8.74 19.12
CA PHE A 157 -5.99 9.09 17.71
C PHE A 157 -7.03 8.21 17.00
N ILE A 158 -6.98 6.90 17.19
CA ILE A 158 -7.95 5.92 16.66
C ILE A 158 -9.38 6.36 17.03
N ASN A 159 -9.64 6.62 18.31
CA ASN A 159 -10.98 6.98 18.77
C ASN A 159 -11.49 8.29 18.12
N GLN A 160 -10.61 9.26 17.87
CA GLN A 160 -10.96 10.52 17.22
C GLN A 160 -11.27 10.33 15.73
N VAL A 161 -10.50 9.49 15.04
CA VAL A 161 -10.73 9.13 13.64
C VAL A 161 -12.04 8.36 13.49
N GLU A 162 -12.26 7.34 14.32
CA GLU A 162 -13.50 6.54 14.32
C GLU A 162 -14.72 7.40 14.64
N GLY A 163 -14.61 8.35 15.57
CA GLY A 163 -15.67 9.30 15.89
C GLY A 163 -16.03 10.25 14.73
N HIS A 164 -15.10 10.53 13.82
CA HIS A 164 -15.37 11.34 12.63
C HIS A 164 -15.89 10.50 11.46
N ALA A 165 -15.28 9.34 11.21
CA ALA A 165 -15.61 8.46 10.09
C ALA A 165 -16.89 7.63 10.34
N GLY A 166 -17.22 7.36 11.60
CA GLY A 166 -18.36 6.50 11.96
C GLY A 166 -18.13 5.00 11.69
N GLN A 167 -16.89 4.59 11.45
CA GLN A 167 -16.49 3.21 11.15
C GLN A 167 -15.21 2.87 11.93
N SER A 168 -15.05 1.60 12.30
CA SER A 168 -13.81 1.11 12.93
C SER A 168 -12.63 1.21 11.97
N VAL A 169 -11.49 1.73 12.41
CA VAL A 169 -10.30 1.88 11.56
C VAL A 169 -9.66 0.52 11.24
N VAL A 170 -8.92 0.48 10.14
CA VAL A 170 -7.95 -0.58 9.84
C VAL A 170 -6.55 -0.09 10.22
N LEU A 171 -5.78 -0.89 10.94
CA LEU A 171 -4.39 -0.57 11.26
C LEU A 171 -3.48 -1.16 10.19
N LYS A 172 -2.88 -0.29 9.36
CA LYS A 172 -1.86 -0.68 8.39
C LYS A 172 -0.49 -0.68 9.08
N ILE A 173 0.05 -1.84 9.41
CA ILE A 173 1.26 -1.95 10.24
C ILE A 173 2.42 -2.48 9.41
N SER A 174 3.50 -1.71 9.33
CA SER A 174 4.72 -2.17 8.65
C SER A 174 5.48 -3.24 9.46
N PRO A 175 6.28 -4.10 8.82
CA PRO A 175 7.10 -5.09 9.52
C PRO A 175 8.05 -4.49 10.56
N ALA A 176 8.67 -3.35 10.24
CA ALA A 176 9.60 -2.66 11.13
C ALA A 176 8.89 -2.10 12.36
N PHE A 177 7.72 -1.49 12.16
CA PHE A 177 6.93 -0.94 13.26
C PHE A 177 6.41 -2.03 14.19
N GLU A 178 5.93 -3.14 13.64
CA GLU A 178 5.47 -4.27 14.47
C GLU A 178 6.63 -4.95 15.22
N ALA A 179 7.80 -5.07 14.60
CA ALA A 179 8.98 -5.65 15.26
C ALA A 179 9.46 -4.82 16.46
N GLU A 180 9.31 -3.49 16.42
CA GLU A 180 9.71 -2.60 17.52
C GLU A 180 8.63 -2.52 18.61
N HIS A 181 7.36 -2.33 18.22
CA HIS A 181 6.29 -1.96 19.16
C HIS A 181 5.35 -3.12 19.53
N GLY A 182 5.21 -4.11 18.64
CA GLY A 182 4.32 -5.26 18.85
C GLY A 182 2.87 -4.86 19.10
N LEU A 183 2.31 -3.94 18.30
CA LEU A 183 0.98 -3.35 18.55
C LEU A 183 -0.17 -4.20 17.99
N ALA A 184 0.09 -5.08 17.01
CA ALA A 184 -0.95 -5.84 16.34
C ALA A 184 -1.82 -6.67 17.30
N ILE A 185 -1.22 -7.24 18.34
CA ILE A 185 -1.94 -8.05 19.34
C ILE A 185 -2.56 -7.23 20.47
N ARG A 186 -2.11 -5.98 20.69
CA ARG A 186 -2.54 -5.12 21.80
C ARG A 186 -3.76 -4.29 21.45
N ILE A 187 -3.85 -3.86 20.19
CA ILE A 187 -4.97 -3.04 19.71
C ILE A 187 -5.90 -3.90 18.86
N GLU A 188 -7.12 -4.08 19.35
CA GLU A 188 -8.15 -4.89 18.69
C GLU A 188 -8.80 -4.15 17.51
N ARG A 189 -8.10 -4.13 16.37
CA ARG A 189 -8.63 -3.63 15.09
C ARG A 189 -8.25 -4.55 13.94
N ASN A 190 -8.94 -4.40 12.81
CA ASN A 190 -8.59 -5.12 11.59
C ASN A 190 -7.20 -4.70 11.13
N LEU A 191 -6.39 -5.65 10.68
CA LEU A 191 -5.02 -5.39 10.28
C LEU A 191 -4.90 -5.31 8.76
N TRP A 192 -4.07 -4.39 8.31
CA TRP A 192 -3.53 -4.33 6.97
C TRP A 192 -2.01 -4.51 7.07
N LEU A 193 -1.47 -5.56 6.46
CA LEU A 193 -0.04 -5.87 6.53
C LEU A 193 0.64 -5.72 5.17
N ASP A 194 1.94 -5.49 5.17
CA ASP A 194 2.76 -5.31 3.96
C ASP A 194 3.80 -6.43 3.85
N ARG A 195 3.77 -7.16 2.73
CA ARG A 195 4.84 -8.09 2.36
C ARG A 195 4.76 -8.43 0.88
N ASP A 196 5.79 -8.07 0.13
CA ASP A 196 5.81 -8.32 -1.31
C ASP A 196 5.88 -9.83 -1.62
N PHE A 197 5.02 -10.29 -2.53
CA PHE A 197 4.93 -11.63 -3.12
C PHE A 197 4.54 -12.79 -2.19
N MET A 198 4.61 -12.61 -0.87
CA MET A 198 4.35 -13.64 0.12
C MET A 198 3.44 -13.13 1.23
N GLN A 199 2.57 -14.00 1.74
CA GLN A 199 1.65 -13.62 2.81
C GLN A 199 2.43 -13.17 4.07
N PRO A 200 1.95 -12.12 4.76
CA PRO A 200 2.57 -11.62 5.97
C PRO A 200 2.23 -12.52 7.16
N ASP A 201 3.22 -12.74 8.02
CA ASP A 201 3.18 -13.64 9.19
C ASP A 201 3.66 -12.97 10.50
N TYR A 202 3.96 -11.67 10.45
CA TYR A 202 4.66 -10.96 11.54
C TYR A 202 3.73 -10.37 12.62
N ALA A 203 2.41 -10.38 12.41
CA ALA A 203 1.45 -9.73 13.31
C ALA A 203 0.92 -10.61 14.45
N GLY A 204 1.28 -11.91 14.48
CA GLY A 204 0.82 -12.85 15.52
C GLY A 204 -0.70 -13.15 15.53
N ARG A 205 -1.49 -12.55 14.64
CA ARG A 205 -2.93 -12.77 14.46
C ARG A 205 -3.33 -12.61 12.98
N PRO A 206 -4.53 -13.08 12.58
CA PRO A 206 -5.03 -12.89 11.22
C PRO A 206 -5.16 -11.41 10.85
N TRP A 207 -4.92 -11.12 9.57
CA TRP A 207 -5.04 -9.80 8.95
C TRP A 207 -6.24 -9.76 8.01
N THR A 208 -6.80 -8.58 7.76
CA THR A 208 -7.94 -8.39 6.85
C THR A 208 -7.49 -7.97 5.45
N LEU A 209 -6.48 -7.10 5.39
CA LEU A 209 -5.91 -6.56 4.15
C LEU A 209 -4.42 -6.90 4.06
N TRP A 210 -3.93 -7.11 2.84
CA TRP A 210 -2.52 -7.37 2.57
C TRP A 210 -2.06 -6.60 1.33
N THR A 211 -1.05 -5.73 1.48
CA THR A 211 -0.29 -5.20 0.34
C THR A 211 0.60 -6.30 -0.21
N ALA A 212 0.13 -6.93 -1.28
CA ALA A 212 0.77 -8.10 -1.87
C ALA A 212 1.95 -7.74 -2.77
N THR A 213 1.95 -6.56 -3.38
CA THR A 213 3.11 -6.05 -4.10
C THR A 213 3.10 -4.53 -4.15
N THR A 214 4.27 -3.91 -4.01
CA THR A 214 4.50 -2.47 -4.23
C THR A 214 4.93 -2.15 -5.67
N HIS A 215 4.97 -3.15 -6.55
CA HIS A 215 5.59 -3.06 -7.88
C HIS A 215 4.59 -3.23 -9.03
N PHE A 216 3.29 -3.31 -8.73
CA PHE A 216 2.29 -3.62 -9.74
C PHE A 216 2.20 -2.52 -10.79
N ARG A 217 2.36 -2.88 -12.06
CA ARG A 217 2.17 -2.00 -13.21
C ARG A 217 1.01 -2.54 -14.05
N GLY A 218 -0.18 -2.06 -13.73
CA GLY A 218 -1.39 -2.28 -14.52
C GLY A 218 -1.67 -1.13 -15.48
N GLU A 219 -2.71 -1.29 -16.30
CA GLU A 219 -3.22 -0.16 -17.07
C GLU A 219 -3.85 0.88 -16.14
N GLY A 220 -3.67 2.17 -16.45
CA GLY A 220 -4.24 3.26 -15.67
C GLY A 220 -3.33 3.83 -14.59
N SER A 221 -2.03 3.54 -14.57
CA SER A 221 -1.06 4.24 -13.71
C SER A 221 0.25 4.50 -14.45
N ASP A 222 0.80 5.69 -14.26
CA ASP A 222 2.13 6.06 -14.79
C ASP A 222 3.26 5.34 -14.01
N GLY A 223 3.04 5.12 -12.71
CA GLY A 223 3.99 4.51 -11.78
C GLY A 223 3.58 3.11 -11.31
N PRO A 224 4.49 2.39 -10.62
CA PRO A 224 4.12 1.18 -9.90
C PRO A 224 3.11 1.52 -8.80
N LEU A 225 2.16 0.62 -8.57
CA LEU A 225 1.13 0.72 -7.55
C LEU A 225 1.33 -0.32 -6.46
N ARG A 226 0.85 0.03 -5.27
CA ARG A 226 0.63 -0.90 -4.17
C ARG A 226 -0.65 -1.68 -4.45
N TRP A 227 -0.54 -2.96 -4.79
CA TRP A 227 -1.68 -3.84 -5.01
C TRP A 227 -2.07 -4.53 -3.71
N VAL A 228 -3.35 -4.46 -3.38
CA VAL A 228 -3.91 -4.83 -2.08
C VAL A 228 -4.96 -5.92 -2.28
N VAL A 229 -4.98 -6.90 -1.39
CA VAL A 229 -5.99 -7.96 -1.40
C VAL A 229 -6.67 -8.08 -0.04
N VAL A 230 -7.92 -8.53 -0.05
CA VAL A 230 -8.69 -8.83 1.17
C VAL A 230 -8.60 -10.32 1.45
N GLN A 231 -8.41 -10.69 2.72
CA GLN A 231 -8.49 -12.09 3.13
C GLN A 231 -9.88 -12.66 2.79
N PRO A 232 -9.97 -13.88 2.21
CA PRO A 232 -11.24 -14.51 1.84
C PRO A 232 -12.14 -14.86 3.03
#